data_AF-A0A0N0KEE3-F1
#
_entry.id   AF-A0A0N0KEE3-F1
#
_cell.length_a   1.000
_cell.length_b   1.000
_cell.length_c   1.000
_cell.angle_alpha   90.00
_cell.angle_beta   90.00
_cell.angle_gamma   90.00
#
_symmetry.space_group_name_H-M   'P 1'
#
loop_
_entity.id
_entity.type
_entity.pdbx_description
1 polymer ?
#
loop_
_entity_poly.entity_id
_entity_poly.type
_entity_poly.pdbx_seq_one_letter_code
_entity_poly.pdbx_strand_id
1 'polypeptide(L)' 'MEDWFVHIWQYHAALGAMAFGIALCAVRGERRRLRRTNLDAVGFMPWTVIYLISFLAAIILLGLAAREWFAV' A
#
# COMPACT_ATOMS: atom_id res chain seq x y z
N MET A 1 -31.38 -10.77 -7.34
CA MET A 1 -30.47 -9.86 -8.04
C MET A 1 -29.35 -9.61 -7.05
N GLU A 2 -28.18 -10.19 -7.27
CA GLU A 2 -27.16 -10.47 -6.24
C GLU A 2 -26.72 -9.24 -5.43
N ASP A 3 -26.59 -9.47 -4.13
CA ASP A 3 -26.11 -8.66 -3.01
C ASP A 3 -24.60 -8.34 -3.06
N TRP A 4 -23.93 -8.65 -4.17
CA TRP A 4 -22.49 -8.44 -4.36
C TRP A 4 -22.06 -6.98 -4.16
N PHE A 5 -22.93 -6.01 -4.47
CA PHE A 5 -22.69 -4.59 -4.21
C PHE A 5 -22.44 -4.27 -2.74
N VAL A 6 -23.06 -5.00 -1.82
CA VAL A 6 -22.93 -4.80 -0.37
C VAL A 6 -21.54 -5.22 0.14
N HIS A 7 -20.85 -6.10 -0.59
CA HIS A 7 -19.55 -6.64 -0.20
C HIS A 7 -18.37 -6.03 -0.96
N ILE A 8 -18.61 -5.06 -1.85
CA ILE A 8 -17.55 -4.39 -2.63
C ILE A 8 -16.48 -3.78 -1.72
N TRP A 9 -16.88 -3.22 -0.57
CA TRP A 9 -15.95 -2.62 0.39
C TRP A 9 -14.91 -3.61 0.92
N GLN A 10 -15.21 -4.92 0.96
CA GLN A 10 -14.28 -5.95 1.40
C GLN A 10 -13.08 -6.07 0.45
N TYR A 11 -13.33 -5.97 -0.85
CA TYR A 11 -12.28 -6.00 -1.86
C TYR A 11 -11.41 -4.75 -1.80
N HIS A 12 -12.03 -3.57 -1.65
CA HIS A 12 -11.30 -2.31 -1.45
C HIS A 12 -10.43 -2.35 -0.19
N ALA A 13 -10.98 -2.87 0.93
CA ALA A 13 -10.25 -3.00 2.19
C ALA A 13 -9.06 -3.96 2.06
N ALA A 14 -9.25 -5.14 1.45
CA ALA A 14 -8.20 -6.14 1.27
C ALA A 14 -7.07 -5.63 0.36
N LEU A 15 -7.41 -5.03 -0.78
CA LEU A 15 -6.42 -4.46 -1.69
C LEU A 15 -5.69 -3.26 -1.07
N GLY A 16 -6.41 -2.41 -0.33
CA GLY A 16 -5.83 -1.29 0.40
C GLY A 16 -4.85 -1.73 1.49
N ALA A 17 -5.20 -2.77 2.25
CA ALA A 17 -4.33 -3.35 3.28
C ALA A 17 -3.07 -4.00 2.66
N MET A 18 -3.21 -4.69 1.52
CA MET A 18 -2.08 -5.25 0.79
C MET A 18 -1.13 -4.15 0.28
N ALA A 19 -1.69 -3.10 -0.34
CA ALA A 19 -0.92 -1.94 -0.80
C ALA A 19 -0.20 -1.24 0.37
N PHE A 20 -0.85 -1.12 1.52
CA PHE A 20 -0.24 -0.58 2.73
C PHE A 20 0.93 -1.45 3.22
N GLY A 21 0.77 -2.78 3.21
CA GLY A 21 1.86 -3.72 3.51
C GLY A 21 3.08 -3.52 2.61
N ILE A 22 2.86 -3.34 1.30
CA ILE A 22 3.94 -3.04 0.34
C ILE A 22 4.63 -1.72 0.68
N ALA A 23 3.87 -0.68 1.03
CA ALA A 23 4.41 0.61 1.44
C ALA A 23 5.32 0.46 2.68
N LEU A 24 4.89 -0.31 3.69
CA LEU A 24 5.70 -0.59 4.88
C LEU A 24 7.00 -1.34 4.54
N CYS A 25 6.92 -2.33 3.64
CA CYS A 25 8.10 -3.03 3.12
C CYS A 25 9.07 -2.07 2.42
N ALA A 26 8.55 -1.14 1.62
CA ALA A 26 9.35 -0.13 0.94
C ALA A 26 10.06 0.82 1.92
N VAL A 27 9.37 1.29 2.96
CA VAL A 27 9.99 2.08 4.05
C VAL A 27 11.10 1.29 4.72
N ARG A 28 10.89 0.00 4.97
CA ARG A 28 11.90 -0.86 5.59
C ARG A 28 13.10 -1.07 4.66
N GLY A 29 12.88 -1.20 3.35
CA GLY A 29 13.90 -1.25 2.32
C GLY A 29 14.75 0.02 2.29
N GLU A 30 14.11 1.19 2.28
CA GLU A 30 14.81 2.47 2.28
C GLU A 30 15.59 2.71 3.59
N ARG A 31 15.00 2.36 4.75
CA ARG A 31 15.72 2.41 6.03
C ARG A 31 16.94 1.49 6.07
N ARG A 32 16.91 0.34 5.39
CA ARG A 32 18.09 -0.52 5.24
C ARG A 32 19.13 0.12 4.34
N ARG A 33 18.70 0.78 3.26
CA ARG A 33 19.58 1.51 2.33
C ARG A 33 20.29 2.68 3.00
N LEU A 34 19.59 3.46 3.82
CA LEU A 34 20.17 4.57 4.58
C LEU A 34 21.18 4.13 5.66
N ARG A 35 21.16 2.86 6.05
CA ARG A 35 22.11 2.25 7.00
C ARG A 35 23.23 1.45 6.34
N ARG A 36 23.38 1.52 5.01
CA ARG A 36 24.46 0.80 4.32
C ARG A 36 25.79 1.45 4.62
N THR A 37 26.74 0.65 5.10
CA THR A 37 28.17 1.02 5.24
C THR A 37 28.90 1.01 3.90
N ASN A 38 28.49 0.12 2.99
CA ASN A 38 29.07 0.04 1.64
C ASN A 38 28.18 0.79 0.63
N LEU A 39 28.66 1.95 0.17
CA LEU A 39 27.97 2.82 -0.78
C LEU A 39 28.07 2.32 -2.23
N ASP A 40 29.05 1.44 -2.53
CA ASP A 40 29.28 0.88 -3.86
C ASP A 40 28.30 -0.27 -4.19
N ALA A 41 27.55 -0.74 -3.19
CA ALA A 41 26.45 -1.68 -3.39
C ALA A 41 25.25 -0.95 -4.03
N VAL A 42 25.26 -0.86 -5.36
CA VAL A 42 24.19 -0.26 -6.17
C VAL A 42 22.91 -1.08 -6.01
N GLY A 43 22.00 -0.60 -5.16
CA GLY A 43 20.66 -1.18 -5.02
C GLY A 43 19.79 -0.79 -6.19
N PHE A 44 19.40 -1.74 -7.04
CA PHE A 44 18.58 -1.51 -8.23
C PHE A 44 17.13 -1.07 -7.93
N MET A 45 16.62 -1.38 -6.73
CA MET A 45 15.20 -1.19 -6.42
C MET A 45 14.87 0.27 -6.01
N PRO A 46 13.93 0.95 -6.70
CA PRO A 46 13.51 2.32 -6.37
C PRO A 46 12.50 2.35 -5.21
N TRP A 47 12.97 2.11 -3.98
CA TRP A 47 12.12 2.01 -2.78
C TRP A 47 11.21 3.22 -2.57
N THR A 48 11.69 4.43 -2.83
CA THR A 48 10.90 5.66 -2.70
C THR A 48 9.69 5.68 -3.65
N VAL A 49 9.89 5.27 -4.91
CA VAL A 49 8.80 5.24 -5.91
C VAL A 49 7.77 4.18 -5.53
N ILE A 50 8.23 2.99 -5.12
CA ILE A 50 7.37 1.90 -4.65
C ILE A 50 6.53 2.37 -3.47
N TYR A 51 7.16 3.02 -2.48
CA TYR A 51 6.46 3.59 -1.34
C TYR A 51 5.37 4.57 -1.77
N LEU A 52 5.70 5.56 -2.61
CA LEU A 52 4.74 6.60 -3.01
C LEU A 52 3.51 6.01 -3.69
N ILE A 53 3.70 5.12 -4.67
CA ILE A 53 2.59 4.53 -5.43
C ILE A 53 1.74 3.62 -4.55
N SER A 54 2.38 2.74 -3.77
CA SER A 54 1.66 1.80 -2.91
C SER A 54 0.93 2.49 -1.76
N PHE A 55 1.54 3.52 -1.15
CA PHE A 55 0.91 4.29 -0.08
C PHE A 55 -0.27 5.13 -0.60
N LEU A 56 -0.14 5.75 -1.77
CA LEU A 56 -1.24 6.47 -2.41
C LEU A 56 -2.41 5.52 -2.72
N ALA A 57 -2.12 4.36 -3.33
CA ALA A 57 -3.14 3.34 -3.59
C ALA A 57 -3.82 2.86 -2.30
N ALA A 58 -3.05 2.64 -1.23
CA ALA A 58 -3.58 2.25 0.07
C ALA A 58 -4.57 3.29 0.63
N ILE A 59 -4.20 4.57 0.64
CA ILE A 59 -5.08 5.63 1.16
C ILE A 59 -6.37 5.73 0.34
N ILE A 60 -6.28 5.66 -0.99
CA ILE A 60 -7.46 5.73 -1.86
C ILE A 60 -8.39 4.54 -1.60
N LEU A 61 -7.85 3.32 -1.60
CA LEU A 61 -8.65 2.10 -1.45
C LEU A 61 -9.23 1.95 -0.05
N LEU A 62 -8.45 2.24 0.99
CA LEU A 62 -8.95 2.21 2.37
C LEU A 62 -9.96 3.34 2.62
N GLY A 63 -9.75 4.52 2.02
CA GLY A 63 -10.70 5.63 2.09
C GLY A 63 -12.03 5.31 1.41
N LEU A 64 -11.99 4.67 0.23
CA LEU A 64 -13.18 4.18 -0.47
C LEU A 64 -13.90 3.11 0.35
N ALA A 65 -13.17 2.12 0.87
CA ALA A 65 -13.73 1.07 1.71
C ALA A 65 -14.41 1.65 2.97
N ALA A 66 -13.77 2.62 3.63
CA ALA A 66 -14.35 3.30 4.79
C ALA A 66 -15.62 4.05 4.42
N ARG A 67 -15.60 4.82 3.33
CA ARG A 67 -16.78 5.56 2.84
C ARG A 67 -17.94 4.62 2.55
N GLU A 68 -17.68 3.51 1.86
CA GLU A 68 -18.70 2.50 1.53
C GLU A 68 -19.25 1.83 2.79
N TRP A 69 -18.37 1.48 3.74
CA TRP A 69 -18.79 0.93 5.03
C TRP A 69 -19.71 1.87 5.80
N PHE A 70 -19.42 3.18 5.83
CA PHE A 70 -20.27 4.18 6.50
C PHE A 70 -21.57 4.50 5.75
N ALA A 71 -21.66 4.14 4.47
CA ALA A 71 -22.85 4.34 3.65
C ALA A 71 -23.83 3.16 3.70
N VAL A 72 -23.44 2.06 4.36
CA VAL A 72 -24.26 0.88 4.68
C VAL A 72 -24.91 1.07 6.04
#